data_AF-A0A7M7P3H9-F1
#
_entry.id   AF-A0A7M7P3H9-F1
#
_cell.length_a   1.000
_cell.length_b   1.000
_cell.length_c   1.000
_cell.angle_alpha   90.00
_cell.angle_beta   90.00
_cell.angle_gamma   90.00
#
_symmetry.space_group_name_H-M   'P 1'
#
loop_
_entity.id
_entity.type
_entity.pdbx_description
1 polymer ?
#
loop_
_entity_poly.entity_id
_entity_poly.type
_entity_poly.pdbx_seq_one_letter_code
_entity_poly.pdbx_strand_id
1 'polypeptide(L)'
;MRFPYINCNRQPVTPKPCLICLLYLLFVSLANKGRIIVIGFIESYQKEGALAPKNEGSWAGIVLQKSASIRGFLLFHFADLWKRSLTNLTQLLMGGQLKVAYDQGKHDPKGPFTGLEAVYDAVDYLYSKKSEGKIVVELNPEDKPKL
;
A
#
# COMPACT_ATOMS: atom_id res chain seq x y z
N MET A 1 3.03 32.31 2.18
CA MET A 1 4.34 31.84 2.66
C MET A 1 4.80 30.69 1.75
N ARG A 2 5.79 30.91 0.87
CA ARG A 2 6.39 29.87 0.02
C ARG A 2 7.44 29.14 0.85
N PHE A 3 7.28 27.83 1.05
CA PHE A 3 8.32 26.99 1.65
C PHE A 3 9.34 26.58 0.56
N PRO A 4 10.64 26.88 0.71
CA PRO A 4 11.68 26.34 -0.14
C PRO A 4 12.01 24.90 0.31
N TYR A 5 12.80 24.15 -0.47
CA TYR A 5 13.34 22.81 -0.17
C TYR A 5 12.62 21.57 -0.72
N ILE A 6 12.16 21.59 -1.96
CA ILE A 6 12.24 20.37 -2.80
C ILE A 6 12.74 20.78 -4.18
N ASN A 7 14.06 20.75 -4.39
CA ASN A 7 14.63 20.96 -5.71
C ASN A 7 14.62 19.64 -6.50
N CYS A 8 13.43 19.26 -6.99
CA CYS A 8 13.28 18.16 -7.93
C CYS A 8 13.51 18.75 -9.32
N ASN A 9 14.71 18.55 -9.89
CA ASN A 9 15.14 19.14 -11.15
C ASN A 9 14.05 19.00 -12.23
N ARG A 10 13.63 20.13 -12.81
CA ARG A 10 12.58 20.24 -13.83
C ARG A 10 13.02 19.53 -15.12
N GLN A 11 12.41 18.40 -15.45
CA GLN A 11 12.41 17.88 -16.83
C GLN A 11 11.09 18.25 -17.51
N PRO A 12 11.09 18.68 -18.79
CA PRO A 12 9.92 19.27 -19.43
C PRO A 12 9.09 18.20 -20.16
N VAL A 13 8.42 17.30 -19.43
CA VAL A 13 7.26 16.55 -19.95
C VAL A 13 6.43 16.11 -18.74
N THR A 14 5.20 16.64 -18.59
CA THR A 14 4.22 16.40 -17.49
C THR A 14 4.80 15.73 -16.23
N PRO A 15 5.27 16.47 -15.21
CA PRO A 15 6.04 15.86 -14.14
C PRO A 15 5.12 15.01 -13.28
N LYS A 16 5.23 13.68 -13.40
CA LYS A 16 4.74 12.77 -12.37
C LYS A 16 5.40 13.19 -11.05
N PRO A 17 4.64 13.44 -9.97
CA PRO A 17 5.23 13.88 -8.72
C PRO A 17 6.23 12.82 -8.25
N CYS A 18 7.46 13.24 -7.97
CA CYS A 18 8.47 12.35 -7.41
C CYS A 18 8.01 11.80 -6.06
N LEU A 19 8.42 10.58 -5.70
CA LEU A 19 8.10 9.93 -4.42
C LEU A 19 8.39 10.83 -3.21
N ILE A 20 9.47 11.62 -3.28
CA ILE A 20 9.83 12.58 -2.22
C ILE A 20 8.75 13.66 -2.08
N CYS A 21 8.21 14.17 -3.18
CA CYS A 21 7.12 15.15 -3.18
C CYS A 21 5.83 14.55 -2.60
N LEU A 22 5.50 13.31 -2.97
CA LEU A 22 4.31 12.61 -2.45
C LEU A 22 4.41 12.36 -0.94
N LEU A 23 5.58 11.93 -0.47
CA LEU A 23 5.82 11.72 0.95
C LEU A 23 5.77 13.04 1.74
N TYR A 24 6.31 14.13 1.18
CA TYR A 24 6.19 15.45 1.79
C TYR A 24 4.73 15.93 1.86
N LEU A 25 3.96 15.73 0.77
CA LEU A 25 2.53 16.05 0.72
C LEU A 25 1.75 15.32 1.82
N LEU A 26 2.08 14.05 2.08
CA LEU A 26 1.50 13.31 3.21
C LEU A 26 1.74 14.05 4.52
N PHE A 27 3.00 14.42 4.82
CA PHE A 27 3.34 15.10 6.08
C PHE A 27 2.65 16.44 6.26
N VAL A 28 2.62 17.31 5.24
CA VAL A 28 1.98 18.63 5.35
C VAL A 28 0.46 18.53 5.46
N SER A 29 -0.14 17.48 4.92
CA SER A 29 -1.60 17.24 4.95
C SER A 29 -2.10 16.71 6.29
N LEU A 30 -1.23 16.42 7.25
CA LEU A 30 -1.68 15.96 8.57
C LEU A 30 -2.54 17.01 9.27
N ALA A 31 -3.62 16.58 9.89
CA ALA A 31 -4.33 17.42 10.85
C ALA A 31 -3.51 17.60 12.14
N ASN A 32 -3.86 18.57 12.96
CA ASN A 32 -3.35 18.64 14.33
C ASN A 32 -3.70 17.34 15.06
N LYS A 33 -2.71 16.73 15.72
CA LYS A 33 -2.77 15.39 16.35
C LYS A 33 -2.97 14.23 15.37
N GLY A 34 -2.68 14.46 14.08
CA GLY A 34 -2.74 13.46 13.03
C GLY A 34 -1.80 12.27 13.26
N ARG A 35 -2.13 11.13 12.66
CA ARG A 35 -1.36 9.88 12.81
C ARG A 35 -1.07 9.29 11.43
N ILE A 36 0.21 9.05 11.15
CA ILE A 36 0.64 8.22 10.03
C ILE A 36 0.94 6.83 10.58
N ILE A 37 0.33 5.80 9.98
CA ILE A 37 0.65 4.41 10.27
C ILE A 37 1.47 3.88 9.10
N VAL A 38 2.72 3.48 9.38
CA VAL A 38 3.62 2.92 8.39
C VAL A 38 3.36 1.41 8.32
N ILE A 39 2.68 0.99 7.25
CA ILE A 39 2.37 -0.42 6.96
C ILE A 39 3.43 -1.06 6.06
N GLY A 40 4.00 -0.29 5.14
CA GLY A 40 4.98 -0.76 4.18
C GLY A 40 5.48 0.36 3.27
N PHE A 41 6.36 0.01 2.34
CA PHE A 41 7.03 0.94 1.42
C PHE A 41 7.35 0.23 0.10
N ILE A 42 6.30 -0.22 -0.59
CA ILE A 42 6.37 -1.13 -1.75
C ILE A 42 7.31 -0.67 -2.87
N GLU A 43 7.50 0.64 -3.05
CA GLU A 43 8.40 1.17 -4.08
C GLU A 43 9.89 0.85 -3.85
N SER A 44 10.29 0.44 -2.65
CA SER A 44 11.67 0.04 -2.38
C SER A 44 11.88 -1.47 -2.39
N TYR A 45 10.84 -2.31 -2.41
CA TYR A 45 11.00 -3.76 -2.31
C TYR A 45 11.77 -4.38 -3.48
N GLN A 46 11.72 -3.76 -4.67
CA GLN A 46 12.47 -4.21 -5.85
C GLN A 46 13.94 -3.73 -5.86
N LYS A 47 14.36 -2.89 -4.91
CA LYS A 47 15.71 -2.32 -4.86
C LYS A 47 16.60 -3.15 -3.95
N GLU A 48 17.83 -3.42 -4.40
CA GLU A 48 18.83 -4.08 -3.55
C GLU A 48 19.11 -3.26 -2.28
N GLY A 49 19.17 -3.93 -1.12
CA GLY A 49 19.43 -3.27 0.16
C GLY A 49 18.29 -2.39 0.66
N ALA A 50 17.03 -2.75 0.36
CA ALA A 50 15.77 -2.06 0.66
C ALA A 50 15.61 -1.59 2.13
N LEU A 51 16.35 -0.57 2.54
CA LEU A 51 16.08 0.25 3.71
C LEU A 51 15.15 1.39 3.29
N ALA A 52 14.29 1.80 4.22
CA ALA A 52 13.36 2.90 4.02
C ALA A 52 14.08 4.14 3.45
N PRO A 53 13.39 4.99 2.65
CA PRO A 53 13.99 6.19 2.08
C PRO A 53 14.72 7.00 3.16
N LYS A 54 16.03 7.19 2.99
CA LYS A 54 16.81 8.10 3.84
C LYS A 54 16.33 9.51 3.54
N ASN A 55 15.42 10.02 4.37
CA ASN A 55 15.01 11.41 4.31
C ASN A 55 15.52 12.13 5.54
N GLU A 56 16.50 13.00 5.31
CA GLU A 56 17.14 13.84 6.31
C GLU A 56 16.22 15.03 6.63
N GLY A 57 15.79 15.12 7.89
CA GLY A 57 15.57 16.39 8.59
C GLY A 57 14.20 17.09 8.53
N SER A 58 13.38 16.97 7.48
CA SER A 58 12.24 17.91 7.32
C SER A 58 10.95 17.56 8.08
N TRP A 59 10.66 16.27 8.33
CA TRP A 59 9.37 15.85 8.88
C TRP A 59 9.24 16.05 10.41
N ALA A 60 10.35 16.06 11.15
CA ALA A 60 10.33 16.21 12.61
C ALA A 60 9.70 17.55 13.03
N GLY A 61 10.00 18.64 12.32
CA GLY A 61 9.38 19.95 12.56
C GLY A 61 7.87 19.93 12.32
N ILE A 62 7.41 19.28 11.25
CA ILE A 62 5.98 19.16 10.94
C ILE A 62 5.27 18.33 12.02
N VAL A 63 5.86 17.21 12.43
CA VAL A 63 5.31 16.34 13.47
C VAL A 63 5.19 17.09 14.80
N LEU A 64 6.23 17.84 15.19
CA LEU A 64 6.23 18.67 16.39
C LEU A 64 5.15 19.76 16.32
N GLN A 65 5.14 20.58 15.27
CA GLN A 65 4.19 21.68 15.10
C GLN A 65 2.73 21.21 15.13
N LYS A 66 2.45 20.05 14.55
CA LYS A 66 1.10 19.49 14.50
C LYS A 66 0.78 18.58 15.69
N SER A 67 1.70 18.38 16.64
CA SER A 67 1.55 17.36 17.70
C SER A 67 1.16 15.98 17.16
N ALA A 68 1.69 15.63 15.99
CA ALA A 68 1.35 14.41 15.27
C ALA A 68 2.18 13.20 15.73
N SER A 69 1.90 12.02 15.19
CA SER A 69 2.75 10.84 15.39
C SER A 69 2.89 9.99 14.12
N ILE A 70 4.02 9.29 14.05
CA ILE A 70 4.31 8.28 13.02
C ILE A 70 4.50 6.96 13.77
N ARG A 71 3.81 5.90 13.35
CA ARG A 71 3.81 4.60 14.05
C ARG A 71 4.03 3.47 13.06
N GLY A 72 5.05 2.65 13.28
CA GLY A 72 5.22 1.41 12.53
C GLY A 72 4.20 0.35 12.97
N PHE A 73 3.74 -0.46 12.03
CA PHE A 73 2.92 -1.62 12.31
C PHE A 73 3.46 -2.82 11.52
N LEU A 74 3.89 -3.85 12.24
CA LEU A 74 4.25 -5.14 11.67
C LEU A 74 3.30 -6.18 12.23
N LEU A 75 2.59 -6.90 11.35
CA LEU A 75 1.51 -7.83 11.72
C LEU A 75 1.93 -8.81 12.83
N PHE A 76 3.15 -9.33 12.77
CA PHE A 76 3.66 -10.32 13.72
C PHE A 76 3.78 -9.80 15.16
N HIS A 77 3.91 -8.47 15.36
CA HIS A 77 3.95 -7.88 16.71
C HIS A 77 2.56 -7.79 17.37
N PHE A 78 1.49 -8.08 16.63
CA PHE A 78 0.10 -8.03 17.09
C PHE A 78 -0.62 -9.36 16.87
N ALA A 79 0.13 -10.47 16.85
CA ALA A 79 -0.41 -11.81 16.58
C ALA A 79 -1.46 -12.25 17.63
N ASP A 80 -1.37 -11.73 18.85
CA ASP A 80 -2.36 -11.91 19.92
C ASP A 80 -3.75 -11.39 19.55
N LEU A 81 -3.82 -10.36 18.69
CA LEU A 81 -5.08 -9.77 18.21
C LEU A 81 -5.66 -10.50 16.99
N TRP A 82 -4.94 -11.47 16.40
CA TRP A 82 -5.30 -12.12 15.14
C TRP A 82 -6.69 -12.76 15.19
N LYS A 83 -6.91 -13.65 16.18
CA LYS A 83 -8.17 -14.42 16.30
C LYS A 83 -9.38 -13.49 16.42
N ARG A 84 -9.28 -12.46 17.26
CA ARG A 84 -10.35 -11.48 17.47
C ARG A 84 -10.62 -10.68 16.19
N SER A 85 -9.56 -10.21 15.54
CA SER A 85 -9.66 -9.39 14.32
C SER A 85 -10.28 -10.18 13.17
N LEU A 86 -9.83 -11.42 12.94
CA LEU A 86 -10.34 -12.29 11.90
C LEU A 86 -11.83 -12.63 12.14
N THR A 87 -12.21 -12.99 13.37
CA THR A 87 -13.60 -13.29 13.71
C THR A 87 -14.52 -12.11 13.39
N ASN A 88 -14.12 -10.89 13.76
CA ASN A 88 -14.89 -9.68 13.48
C ASN A 88 -15.01 -9.42 11.97
N LEU A 89 -13.91 -9.53 11.21
CA LEU A 89 -13.93 -9.36 9.76
C LEU A 89 -14.85 -10.38 9.07
N THR A 90 -14.83 -11.64 9.51
CA THR A 90 -15.72 -12.69 8.99
C THR A 90 -17.18 -12.39 9.31
N GLN A 91 -17.50 -11.94 10.53
CA GLN A 91 -18.86 -11.56 10.90
C GLN A 91 -19.38 -10.40 10.06
N LEU A 92 -18.58 -9.35 9.85
CA LEU A 92 -18.94 -8.22 9.01
C LEU A 92 -19.14 -8.64 7.54
N LEU A 93 -18.32 -9.57 7.04
CA LEU A 93 -18.47 -10.14 5.70
C LEU A 93 -19.76 -10.93 5.57
N MET A 94 -20.00 -11.90 6.46
CA MET A 94 -21.20 -12.74 6.46
C MET A 94 -22.48 -11.91 6.69
N GLY A 95 -22.39 -10.83 7.46
CA GLY A 95 -23.48 -9.88 7.68
C GLY A 95 -23.71 -8.89 6.53
N GLY A 96 -22.93 -8.96 5.44
CA GLY A 96 -23.05 -8.06 4.28
C GLY A 96 -22.60 -6.62 4.54
N GLN A 97 -21.92 -6.35 5.67
CA GLN A 97 -21.44 -5.03 6.07
C GLN A 97 -20.04 -4.71 5.53
N LEU A 98 -19.31 -5.74 5.09
CA LEU A 98 -17.98 -5.61 4.49
C LEU A 98 -18.02 -6.09 3.03
N LYS A 99 -17.75 -5.18 2.09
CA LYS A 99 -17.53 -5.53 0.68
C LYS A 99 -16.08 -5.95 0.48
N VAL A 100 -15.87 -7.10 -0.14
CA VAL A 100 -14.53 -7.62 -0.48
C VAL A 100 -14.34 -7.52 -1.98
N ALA A 101 -13.29 -6.83 -2.41
CA ALA A 101 -12.87 -6.76 -3.80
C ALA A 101 -11.62 -7.62 -3.99
N TYR A 102 -11.65 -8.46 -5.01
CA TYR A 102 -10.51 -9.28 -5.42
C TYR A 102 -10.33 -9.16 -6.93
N ASP A 103 -9.10 -9.35 -7.36
CA ASP A 103 -8.68 -9.19 -8.74
C ASP A 103 -8.03 -10.48 -9.24
N GLN A 104 -8.60 -11.08 -10.27
CA GLN A 104 -8.08 -12.30 -10.91
C GLN A 104 -7.36 -11.98 -12.23
N GLY A 105 -7.03 -10.71 -12.50
CA GLY A 105 -6.33 -10.31 -13.71
C GLY A 105 -7.19 -10.41 -14.98
N LYS A 106 -8.53 -10.47 -14.87
CA LYS A 106 -9.43 -10.60 -16.04
C LYS A 106 -9.26 -9.47 -17.06
N HIS A 107 -8.77 -8.31 -16.61
CA HIS A 107 -8.52 -7.14 -17.44
C HIS A 107 -7.02 -6.95 -17.78
N ASP A 108 -6.15 -7.84 -17.31
CA ASP A 108 -4.74 -7.83 -17.69
C ASP A 108 -4.54 -8.61 -19.00
N PRO A 109 -3.69 -8.14 -19.94
CA PRO A 109 -3.40 -8.87 -21.17
C PRO A 109 -2.83 -10.29 -20.96
N LYS A 110 -2.27 -10.57 -19.78
CA LYS A 110 -1.73 -11.88 -19.42
C LYS A 110 -2.70 -12.75 -18.59
N GLY A 111 -3.90 -12.25 -18.25
CA GLY A 111 -4.87 -12.96 -17.42
C GLY A 111 -6.00 -13.66 -18.22
N PRO A 112 -6.90 -14.41 -17.55
CA PRO A 112 -7.07 -14.54 -16.09
C PRO A 112 -5.97 -15.38 -15.40
N PHE A 113 -5.65 -15.04 -14.15
CA PHE A 113 -4.61 -15.73 -13.38
C PHE A 113 -5.09 -17.09 -12.85
N THR A 114 -4.78 -18.15 -13.60
CA THR A 114 -5.15 -19.53 -13.26
C THR A 114 -3.93 -20.45 -13.31
N GLY A 115 -3.81 -21.35 -12.34
CA GLY A 115 -2.66 -22.23 -12.16
C GLY A 115 -1.52 -21.56 -11.40
N LEU A 116 -0.63 -22.37 -10.83
CA LEU A 116 0.51 -21.89 -10.06
C LEU A 116 1.44 -20.99 -10.89
N GLU A 117 1.48 -21.23 -12.20
CA GLU A 117 2.40 -20.56 -13.12
C GLU A 117 1.99 -19.10 -13.36
N ALA A 118 0.70 -18.79 -13.17
CA ALA A 118 0.20 -17.43 -13.26
C ALA A 118 0.62 -16.55 -12.07
N VAL A 119 1.25 -17.10 -11.02
CA VAL A 119 1.76 -16.31 -9.89
C VAL A 119 2.81 -15.29 -10.33
N TYR A 120 3.67 -15.64 -11.29
CA TYR A 120 4.68 -14.72 -11.81
C TYR A 120 4.03 -13.50 -12.48
N ASP A 121 3.05 -13.73 -13.34
CA ASP A 121 2.30 -12.65 -14.00
C ASP A 121 1.47 -11.84 -13.01
N ALA A 122 0.90 -12.47 -11.98
CA ALA A 122 0.17 -11.79 -10.91
C ALA A 122 1.09 -10.87 -10.08
N VAL A 123 2.36 -11.25 -9.85
CA VAL A 123 3.35 -10.40 -9.18
C VAL A 123 3.77 -9.23 -10.08
N ASP A 124 4.02 -9.46 -11.37
CA ASP A 124 4.25 -8.37 -12.32
C ASP A 124 3.07 -7.40 -12.35
N TYR A 125 1.85 -7.94 -12.32
CA TYR A 125 0.62 -7.16 -12.30
C TYR A 125 0.50 -6.30 -11.03
N LEU A 126 0.87 -6.82 -9.86
CA LEU A 126 0.96 -6.04 -8.61
C LEU A 126 1.88 -4.83 -8.79
N TYR A 127 3.07 -5.02 -9.34
CA TYR A 127 4.05 -3.94 -9.53
C TYR A 127 3.70 -3.00 -10.69
N SER A 128 2.84 -3.42 -11.62
CA SER A 128 2.30 -2.55 -12.66
C SER A 128 1.32 -1.49 -12.12
N LYS A 129 0.89 -1.61 -10.85
CA LYS A 129 -0.06 -0.71 -10.16
C LYS A 129 -1.46 -0.66 -10.79
N LYS A 130 -1.83 -1.71 -11.54
CA LYS A 130 -3.13 -1.82 -12.23
C LYS A 130 -4.20 -2.56 -11.42
N SER A 131 -3.82 -3.29 -10.38
CA SER A 131 -4.74 -4.14 -9.64
C SER A 131 -5.77 -3.35 -8.83
N GLU A 132 -7.00 -3.86 -8.79
CA GLU A 132 -8.09 -3.33 -7.98
C GLU A 132 -8.55 -4.34 -6.93
N GLY A 133 -8.10 -4.13 -5.68
CA GLY A 133 -8.39 -5.05 -4.57
C GLY A 133 -7.30 -6.11 -4.38
N LYS A 134 -7.67 -7.24 -3.77
CA LYS A 134 -6.71 -8.31 -3.47
C LYS A 134 -6.48 -9.17 -4.72
N ILE A 135 -5.25 -9.19 -5.24
CA ILE A 135 -4.87 -10.13 -6.30
C ILE A 135 -4.99 -11.57 -5.79
N VAL A 136 -5.70 -12.41 -6.55
CA VAL A 136 -5.93 -13.84 -6.28
C VAL A 136 -5.60 -14.64 -7.54
N VAL A 137 -4.88 -15.74 -7.35
CA VAL A 137 -4.59 -16.72 -8.41
C VAL A 137 -5.42 -17.96 -8.14
N GLU A 138 -6.18 -18.40 -9.13
CA GLU A 138 -7.06 -19.57 -9.03
C GLU A 138 -6.27 -20.85 -9.33
N LEU A 139 -6.14 -21.76 -8.36
CA LEU A 139 -5.36 -22.99 -8.57
C LEU A 139 -6.17 -24.14 -9.18
N ASN A 140 -7.49 -24.12 -9.01
CA ASN A 140 -8.39 -25.14 -9.56
C ASN A 140 -9.67 -24.49 -10.11
N PRO A 141 -9.81 -24.34 -11.44
CA PRO A 141 -10.99 -23.70 -12.05
C PRO A 141 -12.27 -24.54 -11.96
N GLU A 142 -12.18 -25.84 -11.63
CA GLU A 142 -13.36 -26.67 -11.43
C GLU A 142 -13.94 -26.55 -10.01
N ASP A 143 -13.17 -26.00 -9.07
CA ASP A 143 -13.58 -25.84 -7.68
C ASP A 143 -14.10 -24.42 -7.47
N LYS A 144 -15.39 -24.22 -7.79
CA LYS A 144 -16.02 -22.90 -7.65
C LYS A 144 -15.89 -22.40 -6.21
N PRO A 145 -15.54 -21.12 -5.99
CA PRO A 145 -15.42 -20.56 -4.65
C PRO A 145 -16.78 -20.65 -3.94
N LYS A 146 -16.79 -21.38 -2.82
CA LYS A 146 -17.93 -21.47 -1.89
C LYS A 146 -17.93 -20.23 -0.99
N LEU A 147 -18.30 -19.09 -1.55
CA LEU A 147 -18.56 -17.85 -0.81
C LEU A 147 -19.99 -17.39 -1.10
#